data_AF-A0AAN8FQE6-F1
#
_entry.id   AF-A0AAN8FQE6-F1
#
_cell.length_a   1.000
_cell.length_b   1.000
_cell.length_c   1.000
_cell.angle_alpha   90.00
_cell.angle_beta   90.00
_cell.angle_gamma   90.00
#
_symmetry.space_group_name_H-M   'P 1'
#
loop_
_entity.id
_entity.type
_entity.pdbx_description
1 polymer ?
#
loop_
_entity_poly.entity_id
_entity_poly.type
_entity_poly.pdbx_seq_one_letter_code
_entity_poly.pdbx_strand_id
1 'polypeptide(L)'
;MHPTFILMLTLFPLCDSIFGIGRLQSIAVEGTLNCNGQPMKDVKVKLYDKGLIFDSKLDQKRTNGQGRFRVSGSKREITRIDPKVNIYHKCDYKGPCYKKISLDIPKKYITKGDKPFQTYNIGDLNLASKFKGQTIDCIN
;
A
#
# COMPACT_ATOMS: atom_id res chain seq x y z
N MET A 1 11.81 66.90 12.57
CA MET A 1 11.35 65.82 13.47
C MET A 1 10.12 65.18 12.83
N HIS A 2 10.27 64.01 12.20
CA HIS A 2 9.16 63.18 11.72
C HIS A 2 9.44 61.77 12.23
N PRO A 3 8.50 61.11 12.93
CA PRO A 3 8.73 59.75 13.41
C PRO A 3 8.45 58.79 12.25
N THR A 4 9.49 58.10 11.78
CA THR A 4 9.33 56.99 10.85
C THR A 4 8.79 55.80 11.63
N PHE A 5 7.51 55.47 11.44
CA PHE A 5 6.88 54.29 12.02
C PHE A 5 7.40 53.05 11.29
N ILE A 6 8.35 52.33 11.90
CA ILE A 6 8.84 51.05 11.38
C ILE A 6 7.81 49.98 11.75
N LEU A 7 6.98 49.60 10.78
CA LEU A 7 6.07 48.46 10.88
C LEU A 7 6.91 47.18 10.82
N MET A 8 7.25 46.59 11.97
CA MET A 8 7.82 45.24 12.05
C MET A 8 6.77 44.22 11.62
N LEU A 9 6.79 43.82 10.34
CA LEU A 9 6.17 42.56 9.92
C LEU A 9 6.97 41.41 10.55
N THR A 10 6.44 40.85 11.64
CA THR A 10 6.92 39.59 12.17
C THR A 10 6.64 38.51 11.12
N LEU A 11 7.69 38.04 10.43
CA LEU A 11 7.66 36.75 9.76
C LEU A 11 7.43 35.71 10.86
N PHE A 12 6.18 35.33 11.11
CA PHE A 12 5.91 34.03 11.72
C PHE A 12 6.46 32.99 10.73
N PRO A 13 7.51 32.23 11.07
CA PRO A 13 7.77 31.03 10.30
C PRO A 13 6.53 30.17 10.54
N LEU A 14 5.72 30.01 9.49
CA LEU A 14 4.67 28.99 9.45
C LEU A 14 5.40 27.67 9.65
N CYS A 15 5.50 27.27 10.91
CA CYS A 15 6.09 26.01 11.29
C CYS A 15 5.09 24.97 10.79
N ASP A 16 5.31 24.48 9.57
CA ASP A 16 4.55 23.41 8.91
C ASP A 16 4.69 22.05 9.63
N SER A 17 4.97 22.06 10.93
CA SER A 17 5.15 20.90 11.79
C SER A 17 3.85 20.43 12.47
N ILE A 18 2.67 20.82 11.96
CA ILE A 18 1.37 20.34 12.50
C ILE A 18 0.93 19.01 11.87
N PHE A 19 1.70 18.45 10.93
CA PHE A 19 1.30 17.20 10.25
C PHE A 19 1.67 15.92 11.02
N GLY A 20 0.86 15.67 12.05
CA GLY A 20 0.48 14.34 12.53
C GLY A 20 1.31 13.78 13.70
N ILE A 21 0.61 13.26 14.71
CA ILE A 21 1.21 12.51 15.82
C ILE A 21 1.62 11.12 15.31
N GLY A 22 2.79 10.64 15.72
CA GLY A 22 3.28 9.30 15.39
C GLY A 22 4.47 9.29 14.43
N ARG A 23 4.96 8.08 14.12
CA ARG A 23 6.15 7.84 13.31
C ARG A 23 5.75 7.62 11.86
N LEU A 24 6.46 8.29 10.95
CA LEU A 24 6.35 7.99 9.53
C LEU A 24 7.02 6.64 9.23
N GLN A 25 6.24 5.74 8.65
CA GLN A 25 6.65 4.37 8.34
C GLN A 25 6.33 4.07 6.89
N SER A 26 7.13 3.23 6.24
CA SER A 26 6.91 2.82 4.85
C SER A 26 7.18 1.34 4.63
N ILE A 27 6.54 0.80 3.60
CA ILE A 27 6.58 -0.61 3.21
C ILE A 27 6.55 -0.73 1.69
N ALA A 28 7.29 -1.69 1.14
CA ALA A 28 7.21 -2.08 -0.26
C ALA A 28 7.04 -3.61 -0.37
N VAL A 29 6.21 -4.02 -1.32
CA VAL A 29 5.94 -5.41 -1.64
C VAL A 29 6.01 -5.62 -3.13
N GLU A 30 6.67 -6.69 -3.56
CA GLU A 30 6.73 -7.12 -4.95
C GLU A 30 6.49 -8.61 -5.09
N GLY A 31 6.20 -9.05 -6.31
CA GLY A 31 6.05 -10.45 -6.64
C GLY A 31 5.63 -10.64 -8.10
N THR A 32 5.39 -11.91 -8.43
CA THR A 32 4.89 -12.34 -9.75
C THR A 32 3.60 -13.13 -9.57
N LEU A 33 2.61 -12.87 -10.41
CA LEU A 33 1.33 -13.57 -10.39
C LEU A 33 1.15 -14.36 -11.68
N ASN A 34 0.84 -15.64 -11.54
CA ASN A 34 0.52 -16.53 -12.65
C ASN A 34 -0.83 -17.23 -12.44
N CYS A 35 -1.37 -17.82 -13.49
CA CYS A 35 -2.55 -18.69 -13.46
C CYS A 35 -2.18 -19.97 -14.20
N ASN A 36 -2.06 -21.08 -13.48
CA ASN A 36 -1.63 -22.36 -14.04
C ASN A 36 -0.30 -22.25 -14.81
N GLY A 37 0.66 -21.50 -14.24
CA GLY A 37 1.99 -21.28 -14.84
C GLY A 37 2.04 -20.18 -15.89
N GLN A 38 0.91 -19.62 -16.33
CA GLN A 38 0.87 -18.53 -17.30
C GLN A 38 0.88 -17.16 -16.59
N PRO A 39 1.82 -16.23 -16.90
CA PRO A 39 1.84 -14.92 -16.30
C PRO A 39 0.51 -14.17 -16.49
N MET A 40 -0.02 -13.59 -15.41
CA MET A 40 -1.27 -12.82 -15.47
C MET A 40 -1.01 -11.33 -15.53
N LYS A 41 -1.28 -10.70 -16.70
CA LYS A 41 -1.26 -9.24 -16.83
C LYS A 41 -2.52 -8.59 -16.26
N ASP A 42 -2.42 -7.30 -15.93
CA ASP A 42 -3.55 -6.45 -15.55
C ASP A 42 -4.30 -6.88 -14.27
N VAL A 43 -3.69 -7.71 -13.43
CA VAL A 43 -4.26 -8.12 -12.13
C VAL A 43 -4.15 -6.96 -11.16
N LYS A 44 -5.28 -6.54 -10.55
CA LYS A 44 -5.30 -5.43 -9.59
C LYS A 44 -4.72 -5.89 -8.25
N VAL A 45 -3.73 -5.14 -7.76
CA VAL A 45 -3.05 -5.36 -6.49
C VAL A 45 -3.13 -4.09 -5.66
N LYS A 46 -3.59 -4.21 -4.41
CA LYS A 46 -3.73 -3.09 -3.48
C LYS A 46 -2.97 -3.35 -2.20
N LEU A 47 -2.18 -2.37 -1.78
CA LEU A 47 -1.50 -2.35 -0.50
C LEU A 47 -2.37 -1.59 0.50
N TYR A 48 -2.60 -2.20 1.66
CA TYR A 48 -3.36 -1.61 2.75
C TYR A 48 -2.57 -1.68 4.05
N ASP A 49 -2.88 -0.73 4.93
CA ASP A 49 -2.63 -0.83 6.36
C ASP A 49 -3.95 -1.15 7.08
N LYS A 50 -3.97 -2.20 7.90
CA LYS A 50 -5.14 -2.64 8.65
C LYS A 50 -5.40 -1.69 9.82
N GLY A 51 -6.57 -1.06 9.81
CA GLY A 51 -7.05 -0.24 10.92
C GLY A 51 -8.05 -0.99 11.80
N LEU A 52 -8.35 -0.43 12.98
CA LEU A 52 -9.35 -1.00 13.91
C LEU A 52 -10.76 -1.03 13.31
N ILE A 53 -11.11 -0.02 12.51
CA ILE A 53 -12.44 0.12 11.91
C ILE A 53 -12.37 -0.01 10.39
N PHE A 54 -11.42 0.68 9.74
CA PHE A 54 -11.26 0.67 8.30
C PHE A 54 -9.80 0.53 7.89
N ASP A 55 -9.56 -0.26 6.84
CA ASP A 55 -8.25 -0.34 6.20
C ASP A 55 -7.91 0.96 5.47
N SER A 56 -6.69 1.44 5.64
CA SER A 56 -6.15 2.59 4.90
C SER A 56 -5.44 2.10 3.64
N LYS A 57 -5.89 2.52 2.46
CA LYS A 57 -5.20 2.18 1.19
C LYS A 57 -3.91 2.99 1.08
N LEU A 58 -2.79 2.29 0.90
CA LEU A 58 -1.48 2.92 0.75
C LEU A 58 -1.06 3.05 -0.72
N ASP A 59 -1.35 2.03 -1.54
CA ASP A 59 -1.00 2.01 -2.96
C ASP A 59 -1.91 1.04 -3.73
N GLN A 60 -2.01 1.22 -5.03
CA GLN A 60 -2.73 0.35 -5.95
C GLN A 60 -2.07 0.34 -7.31
N LYS A 61 -1.76 -0.85 -7.81
CA LYS A 61 -1.20 -1.05 -9.14
C LYS A 61 -1.79 -2.27 -9.83
N ARG A 62 -1.36 -2.50 -11.07
CA ARG A 62 -1.67 -3.70 -11.83
C ARG A 62 -0.41 -4.42 -12.24
N THR A 63 -0.48 -5.73 -12.37
CA THR A 63 0.63 -6.53 -12.90
C THR A 63 0.93 -6.17 -14.35
N ASN A 64 2.21 -6.20 -14.71
CA ASN A 64 2.65 -5.99 -16.09
C ASN A 64 2.46 -7.27 -16.95
N GLY A 65 2.92 -7.25 -18.21
CA GLY A 65 2.82 -8.39 -19.13
C GLY A 65 3.51 -9.68 -18.66
N GLN A 66 4.47 -9.57 -17.74
CA GLN A 66 5.16 -10.71 -17.13
C GLN A 66 4.54 -11.13 -15.79
N GLY A 67 3.36 -10.59 -15.43
CA GLY A 67 2.71 -10.87 -14.15
C GLY A 67 3.37 -10.19 -12.94
N ARG A 68 4.38 -9.35 -13.15
CA ARG A 68 5.14 -8.71 -12.07
C ARG A 68 4.41 -7.48 -11.54
N PHE A 69 4.44 -7.26 -10.24
CA PHE A 69 3.96 -6.04 -9.60
C PHE A 69 4.94 -5.55 -8.52
N ARG A 70 4.87 -4.26 -8.21
CA ARG A 70 5.52 -3.66 -7.03
C ARG A 70 4.67 -2.53 -6.47
N VAL A 71 4.11 -2.72 -5.28
CA VAL A 71 3.33 -1.72 -4.55
C VAL A 71 4.12 -1.19 -3.36
N SER A 72 4.00 0.09 -3.08
CA SER A 72 4.73 0.72 -1.96
C SER A 72 4.00 1.96 -1.47
N GLY A 73 4.01 2.19 -0.16
CA GLY A 73 3.46 3.39 0.41
C GLY A 73 3.97 3.66 1.81
N SER A 74 3.59 4.82 2.34
CA SER A 74 3.95 5.27 3.67
C SER A 74 2.74 5.79 4.42
N LYS A 75 2.74 5.64 5.74
CA LYS A 75 1.72 6.20 6.62
C LYS A 75 2.37 6.69 7.91
N ARG A 76 1.87 7.80 8.43
CA ARG A 76 2.21 8.26 9.78
C ARG A 76 1.25 7.64 10.78
N GLU A 77 1.80 6.94 11.75
CA GLU A 77 1.00 6.23 12.75
C GLU A 77 1.75 6.15 14.09
N ILE A 78 1.03 6.21 15.21
CA ILE A 78 1.60 6.07 16.56
C ILE A 78 2.09 4.65 16.77
N THR A 79 1.28 3.67 16.36
CA THR A 79 1.57 2.25 16.33
C THR A 79 2.33 1.84 15.08
N ARG A 80 2.83 0.61 15.06
CA ARG A 80 3.43 0.02 13.86
C ARG A 80 2.31 -0.35 12.88
N ILE A 81 2.43 0.09 11.62
CA ILE A 81 1.47 -0.27 10.57
C ILE A 81 1.29 -1.80 10.49
N ASP A 82 0.11 -2.25 10.10
CA ASP A 82 -0.25 -3.67 9.92
C ASP A 82 -0.55 -3.96 8.44
N PRO A 83 0.50 -4.13 7.61
CA PRO A 83 0.35 -4.15 6.17
C PRO A 83 -0.24 -5.47 5.65
N LYS A 84 -1.09 -5.36 4.63
CA LYS A 84 -1.58 -6.47 3.82
C LYS A 84 -1.65 -6.11 2.34
N VAL A 85 -1.59 -7.12 1.48
CA VAL A 85 -1.80 -6.99 0.04
C VAL A 85 -3.07 -7.74 -0.36
N ASN A 86 -3.96 -7.05 -1.05
CA ASN A 86 -5.14 -7.64 -1.66
C ASN A 86 -4.92 -7.82 -3.16
N ILE A 87 -5.14 -9.02 -3.67
CA ILE A 87 -4.99 -9.39 -5.08
C ILE A 87 -6.37 -9.75 -5.64
N TYR A 88 -6.76 -9.10 -6.73
CA TYR A 88 -8.08 -9.26 -7.35
C TYR A 88 -7.94 -9.85 -8.75
N HIS A 89 -8.43 -11.07 -8.95
CA HIS A 89 -8.17 -11.84 -10.16
C HIS A 89 -9.38 -12.64 -10.65
N LYS A 90 -9.29 -13.11 -11.91
CA LYS A 90 -10.28 -13.99 -12.55
C LYS A 90 -9.69 -15.36 -12.97
N CYS A 91 -8.51 -15.74 -12.46
CA CYS A 91 -7.96 -17.07 -12.69
C CYS A 91 -8.96 -18.17 -12.29
N ASP A 92 -9.26 -19.07 -13.22
CA ASP A 92 -10.26 -20.13 -13.11
C ASP A 92 -11.59 -19.63 -12.51
N TYR A 93 -12.05 -18.47 -12.97
CA TYR A 93 -13.27 -17.83 -12.49
C TYR A 93 -13.94 -16.96 -13.57
N LYS A 94 -15.17 -17.32 -13.93
CA LYS A 94 -15.97 -16.63 -14.96
C LYS A 94 -17.08 -15.74 -14.40
N GLY A 95 -17.11 -15.49 -13.09
CA GLY A 95 -18.14 -14.68 -12.46
C GLY A 95 -18.04 -13.18 -12.80
N PRO A 96 -19.09 -12.40 -12.50
CA PRO A 96 -19.12 -10.97 -12.80
C PRO A 96 -18.06 -10.18 -12.03
N CYS A 97 -17.77 -10.59 -10.79
CA CYS A 97 -16.84 -9.94 -9.87
C CYS A 97 -15.43 -10.54 -9.92
N TYR A 98 -14.63 -10.39 -8.85
CA TYR A 98 -13.25 -10.86 -8.78
C TYR A 98 -13.05 -11.76 -7.56
N LYS A 99 -12.24 -12.82 -7.71
CA LYS A 99 -11.66 -13.51 -6.55
C LYS A 99 -10.69 -12.56 -5.87
N LYS A 100 -10.77 -12.45 -4.55
CA LYS A 100 -9.90 -11.64 -3.71
C LYS A 100 -9.10 -12.53 -2.78
N ILE A 101 -7.78 -12.42 -2.85
CA ILE A 101 -6.84 -13.00 -1.89
C ILE A 101 -6.28 -11.87 -1.04
N SER A 102 -6.18 -12.06 0.27
CA SER A 102 -5.57 -11.09 1.19
C SER A 102 -4.38 -11.76 1.87
N LEU A 103 -3.19 -11.16 1.72
CA LEU A 103 -1.94 -11.67 2.27
C LEU A 103 -1.37 -10.68 3.28
N ASP A 104 -1.13 -11.13 4.50
CA ASP A 104 -0.45 -10.33 5.52
C ASP A 104 1.04 -10.19 5.19
N ILE A 105 1.55 -8.97 5.33
CA ILE A 105 2.94 -8.66 5.02
C ILE A 105 3.73 -8.63 6.33
N PRO A 106 4.88 -9.35 6.42
CA PRO A 106 5.63 -9.42 7.66
C PRO A 106 6.09 -8.04 8.11
N LYS A 107 5.71 -7.66 9.33
CA LYS A 107 6.02 -6.34 9.90
C LYS A 107 7.52 -6.02 9.90
N LYS A 108 8.40 -7.03 9.91
CA LYS A 108 9.86 -6.87 9.81
C LYS A 108 10.33 -6.11 8.56
N TYR A 109 9.53 -6.08 7.49
CA TYR A 109 9.83 -5.32 6.28
C TYR A 109 9.46 -3.83 6.37
N ILE A 110 8.73 -3.41 7.41
CA ILE A 110 8.39 -2.01 7.64
C ILE A 110 9.66 -1.24 8.01
N THR A 111 9.80 -0.07 7.40
CA THR A 111 10.94 0.82 7.56
C THR A 111 10.51 2.19 8.09
N LYS A 112 11.45 2.96 8.64
CA LYS A 112 11.22 4.34 9.09
C LYS A 112 11.38 5.30 7.91
N GLY A 113 10.51 6.29 7.82
CA GLY A 113 10.54 7.32 6.77
C GLY A 113 9.49 7.08 5.67
N ASP A 114 9.46 8.01 4.72
CA ASP A 114 8.54 8.03 3.59
C ASP A 114 8.86 6.95 2.53
N LYS A 115 10.14 6.65 2.34
CA LYS A 115 10.62 5.70 1.33
C LYS A 115 11.11 4.39 1.96
N PRO A 116 10.63 3.23 1.47
CA PRO A 116 11.08 1.95 1.98
C PRO A 116 12.48 1.63 1.49
N PHE A 117 13.41 1.34 2.42
CA PHE A 117 14.78 0.92 2.09
C PHE A 117 14.91 -0.58 1.80
N GLN A 118 13.86 -1.37 2.08
CA GLN A 118 13.79 -2.80 1.77
C GLN A 118 12.42 -3.13 1.19
N THR A 119 12.37 -4.19 0.38
CA THR A 119 11.15 -4.66 -0.28
C THR A 119 10.90 -6.11 0.13
N TYR A 120 9.66 -6.44 0.50
CA TYR A 120 9.26 -7.82 0.71
C TYR A 120 8.88 -8.45 -0.63
N ASN A 121 9.57 -9.51 -1.02
CA ASN A 121 9.22 -10.29 -2.20
C ASN A 121 8.33 -11.47 -1.79
N ILE A 122 7.08 -11.50 -2.27
CA ILE A 122 6.14 -12.59 -2.00
C ILE A 122 6.40 -13.84 -2.85
N GLY A 123 7.33 -13.77 -3.81
CA GLY A 123 7.67 -14.82 -4.74
C GLY A 123 6.74 -14.86 -5.95
N ASP A 124 6.61 -16.05 -6.52
CA ASP A 124 5.69 -16.36 -7.61
C ASP A 124 4.45 -17.05 -7.07
N LEU A 125 3.27 -16.46 -7.31
CA LEU A 125 1.99 -16.97 -6.83
C LEU A 125 1.14 -17.47 -7.98
N ASN A 126 0.81 -18.76 -7.94
CA ASN A 126 -0.21 -19.34 -8.80
C ASN A 126 -1.61 -19.06 -8.23
N LEU A 127 -2.35 -18.19 -8.91
CA LEU A 127 -3.70 -17.75 -8.54
C LEU A 127 -4.78 -18.82 -8.79
N ALA A 128 -4.43 -19.97 -9.35
CA ALA A 128 -5.31 -21.14 -9.43
C ALA A 128 -5.36 -21.93 -8.12
N SER A 129 -4.38 -21.74 -7.23
CA SER A 129 -4.31 -22.44 -5.95
C SER A 129 -5.43 -22.03 -4.98
N LYS A 130 -5.73 -22.90 -4.00
CA LYS A 130 -6.70 -22.59 -2.93
C LYS A 130 -6.03 -21.77 -1.83
N PHE A 131 -6.41 -20.49 -1.71
CA PHE A 131 -5.96 -19.62 -0.63
C PHE A 131 -6.98 -19.61 0.52
N LYS A 132 -6.50 -19.78 1.76
CA LYS A 132 -7.36 -19.66 2.95
C LYS A 132 -7.91 -18.24 3.05
N GLY A 133 -9.21 -18.09 3.27
CA GLY A 133 -9.87 -16.79 3.40
C GLY A 133 -10.07 -16.04 2.08
N GLN A 134 -9.95 -16.71 0.94
CA GLN A 134 -10.31 -16.14 -0.36
C GLN A 134 -11.81 -15.82 -0.41
N THR A 135 -12.15 -14.64 -0.93
CA THR A 135 -13.55 -14.18 -1.08
C THR A 135 -13.85 -13.76 -2.53
N ILE A 136 -15.11 -13.40 -2.80
CA ILE A 136 -15.50 -12.71 -4.04
C ILE A 136 -15.78 -11.26 -3.69
N ASP A 137 -15.20 -10.32 -4.44
CA ASP A 137 -15.31 -8.88 -4.23
C ASP A 137 -15.74 -8.17 -5.52
N CYS A 138 -16.89 -7.49 -5.44
CA CYS A 138 -17.51 -6.73 -6.54
C CYS A 138 -17.25 -5.21 -6.42
N ILE A 139 -16.70 -4.75 -5.30
CA ILE A 139 -16.55 -3.32 -4.95
C ILE A 139 -15.06 -3.03 -4.70
N ASN A 140 -14.25 -3.25 -5.74
CA ASN A 140 -12.80 -3.12 -5.67
C ASN A 140 -12.23 -2.12 -6.67
#